data_AF-A0A952Z2E1-F1
#
_entry.id   AF-A0A952Z2E1-F1
#
_cell.length_a   1.000
_cell.length_b   1.000
_cell.length_c   1.000
_cell.angle_alpha   90.00
_cell.angle_beta   90.00
_cell.angle_gamma   90.00
#
_symmetry.space_group_name_H-M   'P 1'
#
loop_
_entity.id
_entity.type
_entity.pdbx_description
1 polymer ?
#
loop_
_entity_poly.entity_id
_entity_poly.type
_entity_poly.pdbx_seq_one_letter_code
_entity_poly.pdbx_strand_id
1 'polypeptide(L)'
;MLATNWLYYSPIYHQMPPLSPERNMDCYRLKFTAPFHVDSRGNAFYEESGSFIHSDTLSSAILATWALIWPEQMSQQAQTPSFRLSSAFPFYRDCSDRYYYFLPRPFRESVSPPDGWDMKNNKKIKKIQWLDVDQWRAFWTDNNWEYRINLKEDIQQGIFACRNKYLPEKLWLEEERPRLAIDRNDNQAAESQIFNFSRIWLDPNGGLYFLAVFDDEASRQQFETALRVLGDSGIGADRTSGNGCFTPSKGQIPELQLAEHGQAVALSLVNPAPSDCQTGWLEGSAYKLVSRGGWIGGSGIRKQRVRMFAEGSVFNQPLTGRMIDVSVDHLPHKVFRDGRGFFVKAG
;
A
#
# COMPACT_ATOMS: atom_id res chain seq x y z
N MET A 1 22.42 -48.94 -19.16
CA MET A 1 23.24 -48.13 -18.25
C MET A 1 23.02 -46.67 -18.64
N LEU A 2 22.31 -45.95 -17.78
CA LEU A 2 21.80 -44.59 -18.01
C LEU A 2 22.94 -43.58 -17.86
N ALA A 3 23.15 -42.73 -18.86
CA ALA A 3 23.96 -41.52 -18.76
C ALA A 3 23.03 -40.31 -18.89
N THR A 4 23.12 -39.49 -17.85
CA THR A 4 22.39 -38.27 -17.53
C THR A 4 22.64 -37.16 -18.53
N ASN A 5 21.59 -36.57 -19.10
CA ASN A 5 21.64 -35.26 -19.77
C ASN A 5 20.71 -34.29 -19.03
N TRP A 6 21.31 -33.47 -18.17
CA TRP A 6 20.67 -32.30 -17.57
C TRP A 6 20.76 -31.16 -18.58
N LEU A 7 19.68 -30.93 -19.33
CA LEU A 7 19.51 -29.70 -20.09
C LEU A 7 19.09 -28.59 -19.13
N TYR A 8 19.97 -27.61 -18.99
CA TYR A 8 19.74 -26.33 -18.32
C TYR A 8 18.48 -25.66 -18.89
N TYR A 9 17.40 -25.62 -18.11
CA TYR A 9 16.32 -24.66 -18.33
C TYR A 9 16.77 -23.30 -17.78
N SER A 10 17.15 -22.41 -18.70
CA SER A 10 17.32 -20.99 -18.39
C SER A 10 15.94 -20.36 -18.22
N PRO A 11 15.61 -19.72 -17.08
CA PRO A 11 14.38 -18.96 -16.98
C PRO A 11 14.53 -17.69 -17.83
N ILE A 12 13.74 -17.61 -18.90
CA ILE A 12 13.59 -16.39 -19.70
C ILE A 12 12.97 -15.35 -18.76
N TYR A 13 13.80 -14.44 -18.25
CA TYR A 13 13.33 -13.21 -17.63
C TYR A 13 12.70 -12.39 -18.75
N HIS A 14 11.37 -12.40 -18.84
CA HIS A 14 10.66 -11.36 -19.59
C HIS A 14 10.98 -10.02 -18.93
N GLN A 15 11.88 -9.26 -19.56
CA GLN A 15 12.01 -7.84 -19.30
C GLN A 15 10.62 -7.24 -19.47
N MET A 16 10.10 -6.59 -18.43
CA MET A 16 8.89 -5.81 -18.56
C MET A 16 9.13 -4.80 -19.68
N PRO A 17 8.21 -4.64 -20.65
CA PRO A 17 8.38 -3.63 -21.69
C PRO A 17 8.57 -2.26 -21.02
N PRO A 18 9.47 -1.40 -21.53
CA PRO A 18 9.57 -0.03 -21.07
C PRO A 18 8.19 0.62 -21.18
N LEU A 19 7.82 1.37 -20.14
CA LEU A 19 6.52 2.03 -20.04
C LEU A 19 6.36 3.02 -21.21
N SER A 20 5.18 3.02 -21.84
CA SER A 20 4.86 3.93 -22.93
C SER A 20 4.64 5.36 -22.39
N PRO A 21 5.14 6.42 -23.05
CA PRO A 21 5.18 7.78 -22.53
C PRO A 21 3.83 8.50 -22.33
N GLU A 22 2.69 7.86 -22.63
CA GLU A 22 1.34 8.45 -22.49
C GLU A 22 0.37 7.59 -21.65
N ARG A 23 0.85 6.96 -20.56
CA ARG A 23 -0.10 6.37 -19.59
C ARG A 23 -0.60 7.44 -18.62
N ASN A 24 -1.85 7.84 -18.82
CA ASN A 24 -2.56 8.64 -17.84
C ASN A 24 -2.70 7.85 -16.53
N MET A 25 -2.39 8.52 -15.42
CA MET A 25 -2.64 8.03 -14.07
C MET A 25 -4.12 8.23 -13.74
N ASP A 26 -4.77 7.25 -13.15
CA ASP A 26 -6.12 7.39 -12.58
C ASP A 26 -6.03 7.50 -11.06
N CYS A 27 -6.98 8.22 -10.45
CA CYS A 27 -7.15 8.31 -9.01
C CYS A 27 -8.49 7.70 -8.60
N TYR A 28 -8.48 6.80 -7.61
CA TYR A 28 -9.67 6.18 -7.06
C TYR A 28 -9.76 6.41 -5.55
N ARG A 29 -10.94 6.79 -5.08
CA ARG A 29 -11.26 6.96 -3.66
C ARG A 29 -12.13 5.80 -3.19
N LEU A 30 -11.80 5.26 -2.03
CA LEU A 30 -12.48 4.19 -1.33
C LEU A 30 -13.11 4.77 -0.07
N LYS A 31 -14.43 4.94 -0.11
CA LYS A 31 -15.21 5.34 1.05
C LYS A 31 -15.69 4.10 1.78
N PHE A 32 -15.09 3.79 2.91
CA PHE A 32 -15.43 2.60 3.68
C PHE A 32 -16.79 2.76 4.36
N THR A 33 -17.64 1.74 4.22
CA THR A 33 -18.96 1.66 4.85
C THR A 33 -18.96 0.76 6.10
N ALA A 34 -17.84 0.08 6.33
CA ALA A 34 -17.59 -0.82 7.44
C ALA A 34 -16.11 -0.68 7.88
N PRO A 35 -15.76 -1.09 9.11
CA PRO A 35 -14.38 -1.04 9.53
C PRO A 35 -13.57 -2.11 8.82
N PHE A 36 -12.25 -1.95 8.74
CA PHE A 36 -11.37 -2.96 8.14
C PHE A 36 -10.28 -3.41 9.11
N HIS A 37 -9.78 -4.62 8.89
CA HIS A 37 -8.59 -5.15 9.55
C HIS A 37 -7.59 -5.57 8.48
N VAL A 38 -6.41 -4.96 8.48
CA VAL A 38 -5.33 -5.28 7.55
C VAL A 38 -4.07 -5.58 8.34
N ASP A 39 -3.59 -6.83 8.23
CA ASP A 39 -2.38 -7.27 8.93
C ASP A 39 -1.16 -6.49 8.40
N SER A 40 -0.49 -5.81 9.32
CA SER A 40 0.68 -4.96 9.04
C SER A 40 1.97 -5.76 8.86
N ARG A 41 2.06 -7.00 9.39
CA ARG A 41 3.33 -7.78 9.43
C ARG A 41 3.20 -9.22 8.92
N GLY A 42 1.99 -9.70 8.64
CA GLY A 42 1.77 -11.09 8.26
C GLY A 42 2.09 -12.04 9.42
N ASN A 43 1.90 -11.58 10.65
CA ASN A 43 2.29 -12.27 11.88
C ASN A 43 1.10 -12.92 12.60
N ALA A 44 -0.12 -12.79 12.07
CA ALA A 44 -1.34 -13.28 12.71
C ALA A 44 -1.64 -12.66 14.09
N PHE A 45 -1.07 -11.49 14.39
CA PHE A 45 -1.49 -10.68 15.53
C PHE A 45 -2.71 -9.89 15.11
N TYR A 46 -3.90 -10.41 15.46
CA TYR A 46 -5.17 -9.74 15.20
C TYR A 46 -5.37 -8.46 16.04
N GLU A 47 -4.51 -8.24 17.03
CA GLU A 47 -4.54 -7.12 17.97
C GLU A 47 -4.07 -5.80 17.34
N GLU A 48 -3.37 -5.85 16.20
CA GLU A 48 -2.93 -4.66 15.48
C GLU A 48 -3.51 -4.65 14.06
N SER A 49 -4.12 -3.54 13.66
CA SER A 49 -4.48 -3.30 12.26
C SER A 49 -3.71 -2.12 11.69
N GLY A 50 -3.25 -2.25 10.44
CA GLY A 50 -2.76 -1.11 9.68
C GLY A 50 -3.88 -0.08 9.45
N SER A 51 -3.56 1.21 9.54
CA SER A 51 -4.48 2.32 9.27
C SER A 51 -4.66 2.65 7.78
N PHE A 52 -3.92 1.96 6.91
CA PHE A 52 -3.96 2.13 5.46
C PHE A 52 -3.64 0.80 4.76
N ILE A 53 -3.85 0.74 3.45
CA ILE A 53 -3.73 -0.51 2.68
C ILE A 53 -2.51 -0.46 1.76
N HIS A 54 -1.57 -1.36 1.98
CA HIS A 54 -0.42 -1.50 1.10
C HIS A 54 -0.81 -2.04 -0.28
N SER A 55 -0.09 -1.58 -1.30
CA SER A 55 -0.22 -1.97 -2.72
C SER A 55 -0.21 -3.48 -2.94
N ASP A 56 0.61 -4.23 -2.20
CA ASP A 56 0.69 -5.70 -2.30
C ASP A 56 -0.65 -6.38 -1.95
N THR A 57 -1.32 -5.84 -0.92
CA THR A 57 -2.57 -6.31 -0.36
C THR A 57 -3.73 -5.89 -1.24
N LEU A 58 -3.73 -4.63 -1.69
CA LEU A 58 -4.72 -4.11 -2.62
C LEU A 58 -4.70 -4.86 -3.95
N SER A 59 -3.52 -5.02 -4.56
CA SER A 59 -3.31 -5.78 -5.79
C SER A 59 -3.76 -7.23 -5.64
N SER A 60 -3.39 -7.90 -4.54
CA SER A 60 -3.83 -9.27 -4.26
C SER A 60 -5.35 -9.40 -4.12
N ALA A 61 -6.01 -8.45 -3.44
CA ALA A 61 -7.46 -8.47 -3.24
C ALA A 61 -8.21 -8.25 -4.56
N ILE A 62 -7.71 -7.36 -5.41
CA ILE A 62 -8.27 -7.09 -6.74
C ILE A 62 -8.07 -8.30 -7.64
N LEU A 63 -6.86 -8.89 -7.70
CA LEU A 63 -6.60 -10.08 -8.50
C LEU A 63 -7.43 -11.29 -8.04
N ALA A 64 -7.60 -11.48 -6.73
CA ALA A 64 -8.46 -12.53 -6.20
C ALA A 64 -9.93 -12.32 -6.63
N THR A 65 -10.40 -11.07 -6.64
CA THR A 65 -11.75 -10.74 -7.12
C THR A 65 -11.85 -10.90 -8.64
N TRP A 66 -10.83 -10.50 -9.37
CA TRP A 66 -10.72 -10.68 -10.82
C TRP A 66 -10.82 -12.15 -11.21
N ALA A 67 -10.16 -13.04 -10.47
CA ALA A 67 -10.21 -14.49 -10.70
C ALA A 67 -11.62 -15.08 -10.57
N LEU A 68 -12.51 -14.45 -9.78
CA LEU A 68 -13.91 -14.86 -9.66
C LEU A 68 -14.75 -14.45 -10.88
N ILE A 69 -14.35 -13.38 -11.56
CA ILE A 69 -15.10 -12.80 -12.68
C ILE A 69 -14.58 -13.34 -14.02
N TRP A 70 -13.24 -13.44 -14.16
CA TRP A 70 -12.53 -13.87 -15.36
C TRP A 70 -11.42 -14.88 -15.02
N PRO A 71 -11.77 -16.11 -14.59
CA PRO A 71 -10.81 -17.12 -14.18
C PRO A 71 -9.81 -17.48 -15.29
N GLU A 72 -10.21 -17.40 -16.55
CA GLU A 72 -9.39 -17.71 -17.73
C GLU A 72 -8.20 -16.76 -17.91
N GLN A 73 -8.28 -15.54 -17.37
CA GLN A 73 -7.22 -14.52 -17.48
C GLN A 73 -6.21 -14.61 -16.34
N MET A 74 -6.49 -15.40 -15.30
CA MET A 74 -5.76 -15.32 -14.04
C MET A 74 -4.29 -15.75 -14.17
N SER A 75 -3.98 -16.74 -15.02
CA SER A 75 -2.59 -17.19 -15.23
C SER A 75 -1.69 -16.06 -15.74
N GLN A 76 -2.22 -15.18 -16.60
CA GLN A 76 -1.52 -14.01 -17.11
C GLN A 76 -1.54 -12.88 -16.08
N GLN A 77 -2.72 -12.51 -15.57
CA GLN A 77 -2.86 -11.38 -14.63
C GLN A 77 -2.08 -11.60 -13.32
N ALA A 78 -1.89 -12.84 -12.87
CA ALA A 78 -1.10 -13.12 -11.66
C ALA A 78 0.39 -12.81 -11.81
N GLN A 79 0.93 -13.00 -13.02
CA GLN A 79 2.36 -12.84 -13.32
C GLN A 79 2.67 -11.47 -13.89
N THR A 80 1.79 -10.98 -14.76
CA THR A 80 1.89 -9.69 -15.43
C THR A 80 0.53 -8.99 -15.34
N PRO A 81 0.18 -8.44 -14.16
CA PRO A 81 -1.06 -7.70 -14.02
C PRO A 81 -1.07 -6.51 -14.98
N SER A 82 -2.17 -6.35 -15.72
CA SER A 82 -2.43 -5.29 -16.70
C SER A 82 -2.63 -3.89 -16.09
N PHE A 83 -2.34 -3.77 -14.79
CA PHE A 83 -2.43 -2.55 -14.01
C PHE A 83 -1.24 -2.46 -13.07
N ARG A 84 -0.92 -1.26 -12.58
CA ARG A 84 0.01 -1.03 -11.47
C ARG A 84 -0.59 -0.02 -10.50
N LEU A 85 -0.45 -0.26 -9.21
CA LEU A 85 -1.10 0.52 -8.15
C LEU A 85 -0.08 1.15 -7.21
N SER A 86 -0.39 2.34 -6.73
CA SER A 86 0.14 2.80 -5.44
C SER A 86 -0.51 2.02 -4.30
N SER A 87 0.00 2.22 -3.09
CA SER A 87 -0.73 1.91 -1.87
C SER A 87 -1.90 2.89 -1.70
N ALA A 88 -2.88 2.53 -0.87
CA ALA A 88 -4.04 3.36 -0.60
C ALA A 88 -3.79 4.23 0.63
N PHE A 89 -3.80 5.55 0.45
CA PHE A 89 -3.44 6.55 1.45
C PHE A 89 -4.66 7.34 1.94
N PRO A 90 -4.60 8.01 3.09
CA PRO A 90 -5.73 8.78 3.60
C PRO A 90 -6.16 9.92 2.66
N PHE A 91 -7.46 10.15 2.56
CA PHE A 91 -8.03 11.42 2.08
C PHE A 91 -9.12 11.90 3.04
N TYR A 92 -9.45 13.19 2.97
CA TYR A 92 -10.56 13.78 3.69
C TYR A 92 -11.35 14.75 2.79
N ARG A 93 -12.66 14.83 3.01
CA ARG A 93 -13.55 15.78 2.34
C ARG A 93 -14.12 16.76 3.35
N ASP A 94 -13.89 18.05 3.18
CA ASP A 94 -14.44 19.06 4.09
C ASP A 94 -15.93 19.38 3.81
N CYS A 95 -16.49 20.28 4.63
CA CYS A 95 -17.87 20.74 4.50
C CYS A 95 -18.15 21.57 3.23
N SER A 96 -17.11 22.02 2.53
CA SER A 96 -17.20 22.74 1.25
C SER A 96 -17.01 21.81 0.05
N ASP A 97 -17.08 20.49 0.27
CA ASP A 97 -16.86 19.43 -0.74
C ASP A 97 -15.45 19.44 -1.36
N ARG A 98 -14.48 20.08 -0.70
CA ARG A 98 -13.08 20.04 -1.12
C ARG A 98 -12.39 18.80 -0.56
N TYR A 99 -11.61 18.14 -1.42
CA TYR A 99 -10.85 16.96 -1.08
C TYR A 99 -9.40 17.28 -0.75
N TYR A 100 -8.90 16.69 0.33
CA TYR A 100 -7.52 16.74 0.78
C TYR A 100 -6.93 15.35 0.68
N TYR A 101 -5.91 15.20 -0.16
CA TYR A 101 -5.20 13.96 -0.36
C TYR A 101 -3.89 14.01 0.43
N PHE A 102 -3.61 12.92 1.16
CA PHE A 102 -2.39 12.80 1.93
C PHE A 102 -1.43 11.82 1.28
N LEU A 103 -0.15 12.16 1.30
CA LEU A 103 0.93 11.36 0.75
C LEU A 103 1.86 10.90 1.86
N PRO A 104 2.50 9.72 1.72
CA PRO A 104 3.49 9.29 2.67
C PRO A 104 4.64 10.30 2.70
N ARG A 105 5.12 10.60 3.90
CA ARG A 105 6.31 11.43 4.09
C ARG A 105 7.51 10.82 3.34
N PRO A 106 8.17 11.56 2.43
CA PRO A 106 9.40 11.11 1.81
C PRO A 106 10.49 10.87 2.86
N PHE A 107 11.18 9.73 2.77
CA PHE A 107 12.38 9.49 3.56
C PHE A 107 13.51 10.38 3.06
N ARG A 108 14.41 10.74 3.97
CA ARG A 108 15.61 11.50 3.67
C ARG A 108 16.72 11.05 4.60
N GLU A 109 17.97 11.32 4.20
CA GLU A 109 19.08 11.23 5.13
C GLU A 109 18.89 12.22 6.29
N SER A 110 19.35 11.81 7.48
CA SER A 110 19.22 12.61 8.68
C SER A 110 20.03 13.90 8.52
N VAL A 111 19.34 15.04 8.49
CA VAL A 111 19.98 16.36 8.50
C VAL A 111 20.00 16.90 9.92
N SER A 112 21.08 17.61 10.26
CA SER A 112 21.18 18.30 11.54
C SER A 112 20.05 19.33 11.65
N PRO A 113 19.32 19.36 12.78
CA PRO A 113 18.27 20.35 12.97
C PRO A 113 18.86 21.77 12.96
N PRO A 114 18.11 22.79 12.51
CA PRO A 114 18.53 24.17 12.58
C PRO A 114 18.80 24.63 14.03
N ASP A 115 19.63 25.66 14.20
CA ASP A 115 19.89 26.25 15.50
C ASP A 115 18.59 26.69 16.19
N GLY A 116 18.45 26.37 17.48
CA GLY A 116 17.25 26.64 18.28
C GLY A 116 16.16 25.57 18.22
N TRP A 117 16.32 24.50 17.43
CA TRP A 117 15.40 23.36 17.45
C TRP A 117 15.71 22.38 18.58
N ASP A 118 14.78 22.25 19.53
CA ASP A 118 14.91 21.31 20.63
C ASP A 118 14.57 19.85 20.24
N MET A 119 14.91 18.92 21.13
CA MET A 119 14.65 17.48 20.93
C MET A 119 13.14 17.16 20.86
N LYS A 120 12.26 17.97 21.49
CA LYS A 120 10.81 17.74 21.47
C LYS A 120 10.23 18.05 20.10
N ASN A 121 10.65 19.14 19.49
CA ASN A 121 10.26 19.56 18.15
C ASN A 121 10.70 18.54 17.09
N ASN A 122 11.93 18.04 17.19
CA ASN A 122 12.40 16.96 16.32
C ASN A 122 11.59 15.66 16.46
N LYS A 123 11.16 15.31 17.68
CA LYS A 123 10.28 14.15 17.89
C LYS A 123 8.92 14.33 17.23
N LYS A 124 8.36 15.55 17.20
CA LYS A 124 7.10 15.84 16.50
C LYS A 124 7.25 15.63 15.00
N ILE A 125 8.30 16.18 14.38
CA ILE A 125 8.58 15.96 12.95
C ILE A 125 8.73 14.46 12.65
N LYS A 126 9.51 13.72 13.46
CA LYS A 126 9.74 12.28 13.24
C LYS A 126 8.47 11.42 13.33
N LYS A 127 7.41 11.90 13.99
CA LYS A 127 6.11 11.23 14.07
C LYS A 127 5.21 11.48 12.86
N ILE A 128 5.48 12.51 12.06
CA ILE A 128 4.71 12.80 10.84
C ILE A 128 4.86 11.63 9.87
N GLN A 129 3.73 11.08 9.46
CA GLN A 129 3.59 10.00 8.50
C GLN A 129 3.01 10.51 7.17
N TRP A 130 2.15 11.51 7.25
CA TRP A 130 1.31 11.96 6.14
C TRP A 130 1.49 13.47 5.91
N LEU A 131 1.64 13.86 4.65
CA LEU A 131 1.73 15.25 4.22
C LEU A 131 0.57 15.56 3.29
N ASP A 132 -0.02 16.76 3.39
CA ASP A 132 -0.83 17.28 2.29
C ASP A 132 0.04 17.53 1.04
N VAL A 133 -0.61 17.72 -0.11
CA VAL A 133 0.07 17.90 -1.41
C VAL A 133 1.03 19.09 -1.37
N ASP A 134 0.65 20.21 -0.75
CA ASP A 134 1.48 21.42 -0.69
C ASP A 134 2.78 21.20 0.10
N GLN A 135 2.68 20.55 1.27
CA GLN A 135 3.85 20.21 2.07
C GLN A 135 4.69 19.11 1.43
N TRP A 136 4.06 18.17 0.74
CA TRP A 136 4.76 17.14 0.00
C TRP A 136 5.55 17.74 -1.19
N ARG A 137 5.01 18.74 -1.89
CA ARG A 137 5.73 19.45 -2.95
C ARG A 137 6.96 20.21 -2.43
N ALA A 138 6.90 20.73 -1.21
CA ALA A 138 8.02 21.44 -0.61
C ALA A 138 9.29 20.58 -0.50
N PHE A 139 9.16 19.24 -0.39
CA PHE A 139 10.27 18.28 -0.44
C PHE A 139 11.19 18.49 -1.64
N TRP A 140 10.62 18.81 -2.81
CA TRP A 140 11.36 18.95 -4.06
C TRP A 140 12.05 20.31 -4.22
N THR A 141 11.53 21.34 -3.53
CA THR A 141 11.97 22.73 -3.71
C THR A 141 12.84 23.24 -2.58
N ASP A 142 12.85 22.55 -1.43
CA ASP A 142 13.54 23.00 -0.23
C ASP A 142 14.19 21.87 0.56
N ASN A 143 15.51 21.96 0.72
CA ASN A 143 16.28 21.03 1.53
C ASN A 143 15.87 21.05 3.03
N ASN A 144 15.25 22.13 3.51
CA ASN A 144 14.81 22.29 4.91
C ASN A 144 13.29 22.22 5.10
N TRP A 145 12.56 21.63 4.16
CA TRP A 145 11.09 21.68 4.10
C TRP A 145 10.41 21.22 5.41
N GLU A 146 10.98 20.21 6.08
CA GLU A 146 10.45 19.64 7.34
C GLU A 146 10.38 20.69 8.46
N TYR A 147 11.33 21.64 8.47
CA TYR A 147 11.43 22.68 9.48
C TYR A 147 10.55 23.90 9.15
N ARG A 148 9.95 23.95 7.96
CA ARG A 148 8.92 24.95 7.62
C ARG A 148 7.54 24.57 8.15
N ILE A 149 7.34 23.33 8.59
CA ILE A 149 6.07 22.85 9.14
C ILE A 149 5.83 23.57 10.47
N ASN A 150 4.72 24.32 10.57
CA ASN A 150 4.35 24.94 11.82
C ASN A 150 3.87 23.86 12.80
N LEU A 151 4.72 23.47 13.75
CA LEU A 151 4.45 22.38 14.69
C LEU A 151 3.24 22.59 15.61
N LYS A 152 2.71 23.82 15.69
CA LYS A 152 1.52 24.15 16.48
C LYS A 152 0.25 24.15 15.64
N GLU A 153 0.34 24.61 14.40
CA GLU A 153 -0.84 24.85 13.56
C GLU A 153 -1.03 23.80 12.46
N ASP A 154 0.06 23.27 11.91
CA ASP A 154 0.02 22.37 10.76
C ASP A 154 0.00 20.89 11.17
N ILE A 155 0.38 20.56 12.41
CA ILE A 155 0.37 19.16 12.86
C ILE A 155 -1.01 18.79 13.38
N GLN A 156 -1.67 17.89 12.67
CA GLN A 156 -2.98 17.36 13.01
C GLN A 156 -2.83 15.88 13.44
N GLN A 157 -3.51 15.52 14.54
CA GLN A 157 -3.52 14.14 15.08
C GLN A 157 -2.11 13.58 15.41
N GLY A 158 -1.09 14.44 15.47
CA GLY A 158 0.30 14.07 15.72
C GLY A 158 1.03 13.35 14.58
N ILE A 159 0.35 13.02 13.47
CA ILE A 159 0.90 12.23 12.36
C ILE A 159 0.65 12.85 10.98
N PHE A 160 -0.28 13.82 10.87
CA PHE A 160 -0.52 14.59 9.66
C PHE A 160 0.15 15.93 9.75
N ALA A 161 0.81 16.34 8.66
CA ALA A 161 1.16 17.73 8.45
C ALA A 161 0.26 18.27 7.34
N CYS A 162 -0.65 19.17 7.72
CA CYS A 162 -1.59 19.81 6.82
C CYS A 162 -1.79 21.27 7.20
N ARG A 163 -1.71 22.18 6.22
CA ARG A 163 -1.98 23.61 6.49
C ARG A 163 -3.46 23.90 6.75
N ASN A 164 -4.32 22.95 6.42
CA ASN A 164 -5.75 23.10 6.58
C ASN A 164 -6.22 22.72 7.99
N LYS A 165 -7.03 23.59 8.60
CA LYS A 165 -7.58 23.45 9.95
C LYS A 165 -8.93 22.71 10.01
N TYR A 166 -9.48 22.27 8.88
CA TYR A 166 -10.79 21.59 8.82
C TYR A 166 -10.74 20.07 8.97
N LEU A 167 -9.59 19.49 9.38
CA LEU A 167 -9.53 18.06 9.67
C LEU A 167 -10.29 17.72 10.96
N PRO A 168 -10.94 16.55 11.03
CA PRO A 168 -11.55 16.08 12.26
C PRO A 168 -10.46 15.77 13.30
N GLU A 169 -10.85 15.64 14.57
CA GLU A 169 -9.92 15.29 15.65
C GLU A 169 -9.17 13.98 15.35
N LYS A 170 -9.85 13.01 14.72
CA LYS A 170 -9.29 11.73 14.29
C LYS A 170 -9.84 11.34 12.92
N LEU A 171 -8.96 11.01 11.97
CA LEU A 171 -9.35 10.52 10.64
C LEU A 171 -9.73 9.04 10.65
N TRP A 172 -9.27 8.33 11.68
CA TRP A 172 -9.74 7.00 12.00
C TRP A 172 -9.73 6.74 13.50
N LEU A 173 -10.53 5.77 13.90
CA LEU A 173 -10.57 5.21 15.24
C LEU A 173 -10.12 3.76 15.18
N GLU A 174 -9.29 3.38 16.15
CA GLU A 174 -8.96 1.99 16.39
C GLU A 174 -9.92 1.44 17.45
N GLU A 175 -10.63 0.38 17.10
CA GLU A 175 -11.53 -0.35 17.98
C GLU A 175 -10.96 -1.75 18.22
N GLU A 176 -10.62 -2.05 19.47
CA GLU A 176 -10.31 -3.41 19.89
C GLU A 176 -11.58 -4.10 20.39
N ARG A 177 -11.88 -5.28 19.82
CA ARG A 177 -12.96 -6.14 20.32
C ARG A 177 -12.42 -7.44 20.88
N PRO A 178 -12.74 -7.81 22.13
CA PRO A 178 -12.46 -9.14 22.63
C PRO A 178 -13.33 -10.16 21.89
N ARG A 179 -12.74 -11.27 21.47
CA ARG A 179 -13.44 -12.42 20.90
C ARG A 179 -13.23 -13.64 21.76
N LEU A 180 -14.26 -14.48 21.79
CA LEU A 180 -14.25 -15.76 22.48
C LEU A 180 -14.36 -16.88 21.45
N ALA A 181 -13.46 -17.86 21.53
CA ALA A 181 -13.67 -19.13 20.85
C ALA A 181 -14.57 -20.02 21.73
N ILE A 182 -15.73 -20.42 21.18
CA ILE A 182 -16.68 -21.32 21.84
C ILE A 182 -16.53 -22.69 21.18
N ASP A 183 -16.32 -23.73 21.98
CA ASP A 183 -16.35 -25.11 21.48
C ASP A 183 -17.79 -25.48 21.13
N ARG A 184 -17.98 -26.01 19.91
CA ARG A 184 -19.31 -26.33 19.38
C ARG A 184 -19.89 -27.62 19.96
N ASN A 185 -19.09 -28.46 20.60
CA ASN A 185 -19.53 -29.74 21.14
C ASN A 185 -20.13 -29.64 22.54
N ASP A 186 -19.61 -28.74 23.39
CA ASP A 186 -20.08 -28.56 24.76
C ASP A 186 -20.62 -27.14 25.03
N ASN A 187 -20.56 -26.24 24.04
CA ASN A 187 -20.97 -24.85 24.13
C ASN A 187 -20.24 -24.09 25.27
N GLN A 188 -19.10 -24.60 25.73
CA GLN A 188 -18.26 -23.95 26.71
C GLN A 188 -17.28 -23.03 26.00
N ALA A 189 -16.94 -21.93 26.67
CA ALA A 189 -15.80 -21.13 26.29
C ALA A 189 -14.56 -22.05 26.30
N ALA A 190 -13.83 -22.14 25.19
CA ALA A 190 -12.54 -22.80 25.22
C ALA A 190 -11.68 -22.04 26.22
N GLU A 191 -11.33 -22.69 27.34
CA GLU A 191 -10.59 -22.08 28.43
C GLU A 191 -9.34 -21.37 27.88
N SER A 192 -9.14 -20.10 28.23
CA SER A 192 -8.00 -19.27 27.83
C SER A 192 -7.91 -18.83 26.34
N GLN A 193 -8.99 -18.85 25.55
CA GLN A 193 -8.98 -18.38 24.15
C GLN A 193 -9.67 -17.02 23.94
N ILE A 194 -9.48 -16.07 24.86
CA ILE A 194 -9.83 -14.66 24.62
C ILE A 194 -8.70 -14.05 23.79
N PHE A 195 -9.03 -13.48 22.63
CA PHE A 195 -8.08 -12.68 21.86
C PHE A 195 -8.72 -11.36 21.43
N ASN A 196 -7.92 -10.30 21.33
CA ASN A 196 -8.40 -9.03 20.84
C ASN A 196 -8.29 -8.96 19.31
N PHE A 197 -9.32 -8.39 18.68
CA PHE A 197 -9.36 -8.14 17.25
C PHE A 197 -9.50 -6.63 17.02
N SER A 198 -8.42 -5.99 16.56
CA SER A 198 -8.39 -4.57 16.25
C SER A 198 -9.01 -4.28 14.88
N ARG A 199 -9.77 -3.20 14.78
CA ARG A 199 -10.41 -2.74 13.56
C ARG A 199 -10.29 -1.23 13.42
N ILE A 200 -10.13 -0.78 12.18
CA ILE A 200 -10.02 0.64 11.85
C ILE A 200 -11.35 1.13 11.28
N TRP A 201 -11.94 2.11 11.95
CA TRP A 201 -13.09 2.89 11.48
C TRP A 201 -12.59 4.20 10.89
N LEU A 202 -12.85 4.45 9.61
CA LEU A 202 -12.53 5.73 8.97
C LEU A 202 -13.64 6.75 9.24
N ASP A 203 -13.26 8.03 9.30
CA ASP A 203 -14.23 9.13 9.38
C ASP A 203 -15.23 9.06 8.20
N PRO A 204 -16.53 9.38 8.40
CA PRO A 204 -17.54 9.32 7.34
C PRO A 204 -17.29 10.25 6.13
N ASN A 205 -16.48 11.30 6.30
CA ASN A 205 -16.00 12.17 5.24
C ASN A 205 -14.56 11.85 4.79
N GLY A 206 -13.90 10.93 5.48
CA GLY A 206 -12.61 10.38 5.12
C GLY A 206 -12.70 9.08 4.32
N GLY A 207 -11.54 8.60 3.91
CA GLY A 207 -11.39 7.34 3.22
C GLY A 207 -9.94 7.07 2.87
N LEU A 208 -9.72 6.05 2.03
CA LEU A 208 -8.42 5.81 1.41
C LEU A 208 -8.50 6.08 -0.09
N TYR A 209 -7.45 6.59 -0.71
CA TYR A 209 -7.35 6.75 -2.16
C TYR A 209 -6.06 6.11 -2.66
N PHE A 210 -6.07 5.64 -3.90
CA PHE A 210 -4.87 5.15 -4.55
C PHE A 210 -4.81 5.64 -5.99
N LEU A 211 -3.60 5.58 -6.54
CA LEU A 211 -3.28 5.89 -7.92
C LEU A 211 -3.08 4.59 -8.69
N ALA A 212 -3.51 4.58 -9.95
CA ALA A 212 -3.37 3.42 -10.82
C ALA A 212 -2.93 3.83 -12.21
N VAL A 213 -2.22 2.94 -12.88
CA VAL A 213 -1.97 2.99 -14.32
C VAL A 213 -2.39 1.66 -14.94
N PHE A 214 -2.85 1.72 -16.17
CA PHE A 214 -3.38 0.57 -16.91
C PHE A 214 -2.61 0.37 -18.21
N ASP A 215 -2.57 -0.86 -18.71
CA ASP A 215 -1.98 -1.17 -20.00
C ASP A 215 -2.83 -0.60 -21.15
N ASP A 216 -4.15 -0.68 -21.02
CA ASP A 216 -5.12 -0.19 -21.98
C ASP A 216 -6.48 0.07 -21.31
N GLU A 217 -7.41 0.62 -22.09
CA GLU A 217 -8.76 0.97 -21.64
C GLU A 217 -9.60 -0.26 -21.25
N ALA A 218 -9.41 -1.41 -21.91
CA ALA A 218 -10.15 -2.63 -21.59
C ALA A 218 -9.74 -3.15 -20.20
N SER A 219 -8.43 -3.17 -19.94
CA SER A 219 -7.84 -3.51 -18.64
C SER A 219 -8.34 -2.59 -17.54
N ARG A 220 -8.48 -1.29 -17.82
CA ARG A 220 -9.07 -0.31 -16.88
C ARG A 220 -10.53 -0.65 -16.57
N GLN A 221 -11.36 -0.93 -17.56
CA GLN A 221 -12.79 -1.24 -17.36
C GLN A 221 -13.00 -2.55 -16.57
N GLN A 222 -12.20 -3.57 -16.85
CA GLN A 222 -12.22 -4.82 -16.09
C GLN A 222 -11.76 -4.58 -14.65
N PHE A 223 -10.70 -3.79 -14.45
CA PHE A 223 -10.24 -3.39 -13.13
C PHE A 223 -11.33 -2.67 -12.33
N GLU A 224 -12.01 -1.69 -12.92
CA GLU A 224 -13.07 -0.96 -12.25
C GLU A 224 -14.24 -1.87 -11.85
N THR A 225 -14.56 -2.86 -12.69
CA THR A 225 -15.56 -3.88 -12.37
C THR A 225 -15.11 -4.72 -11.17
N ALA A 226 -13.88 -5.23 -11.19
CA ALA A 226 -13.33 -6.00 -10.06
C ALA A 226 -13.26 -5.16 -8.77
N LEU A 227 -12.93 -3.86 -8.87
CA LEU A 227 -12.90 -2.95 -7.73
C LEU A 227 -14.29 -2.71 -7.13
N ARG A 228 -15.35 -2.61 -7.95
CA ARG A 228 -16.74 -2.50 -7.46
C ARG A 228 -17.16 -3.76 -6.71
N VAL A 229 -16.91 -4.95 -7.27
CA VAL A 229 -17.20 -6.24 -6.61
C VAL A 229 -16.37 -6.41 -5.33
N LEU A 230 -15.12 -5.94 -5.31
CA LEU A 230 -14.30 -5.92 -4.11
C LEU A 230 -14.88 -4.98 -3.04
N GLY A 231 -15.46 -3.85 -3.46
CA GLY A 231 -16.16 -2.92 -2.57
C GLY A 231 -17.32 -3.57 -1.81
N ASP A 232 -18.11 -4.39 -2.50
CA ASP A 232 -19.23 -5.11 -1.90
C ASP A 232 -18.76 -6.27 -0.99
N SER A 233 -17.72 -7.00 -1.43
CA SER A 233 -17.22 -8.19 -0.71
C SER A 233 -16.17 -7.89 0.38
N GLY A 234 -15.70 -6.64 0.44
CA GLY A 234 -14.76 -6.12 1.43
C GLY A 234 -13.28 -6.51 1.22
N ILE A 235 -12.39 -5.72 1.81
CA ILE A 235 -10.93 -5.94 1.84
C ILE A 235 -10.40 -6.17 3.26
N GLY A 236 -9.43 -7.07 3.41
CA GLY A 236 -8.83 -7.40 4.70
C GLY A 236 -9.42 -8.66 5.35
N ALA A 237 -9.23 -8.80 6.66
CA ALA A 237 -9.71 -9.94 7.42
C ALA A 237 -11.18 -9.79 7.86
N ASP A 238 -11.82 -10.92 8.13
CA ASP A 238 -13.18 -10.99 8.70
C ASP A 238 -14.26 -10.32 7.81
N ARG A 239 -14.07 -10.41 6.49
CA ARG A 239 -15.01 -9.97 5.44
C ARG A 239 -16.39 -10.61 5.55
N THR A 240 -16.45 -11.87 5.98
CA THR A 240 -17.70 -12.62 6.19
C THR A 240 -18.57 -12.02 7.30
N SER A 241 -17.98 -11.23 8.20
CA SER A 241 -18.68 -10.49 9.25
C SER A 241 -19.00 -9.04 8.84
N GLY A 242 -18.86 -8.73 7.54
CA GLY A 242 -19.15 -7.41 6.96
C GLY A 242 -18.01 -6.40 7.02
N ASN A 243 -16.79 -6.79 7.44
CA ASN A 243 -15.66 -5.85 7.48
C ASN A 243 -15.10 -5.55 6.08
N GLY A 244 -14.57 -4.35 5.92
CA GLY A 244 -13.77 -3.95 4.77
C GLY A 244 -14.58 -3.52 3.55
N CYS A 245 -15.91 -3.49 3.61
CA CYS A 245 -16.75 -2.99 2.53
C CYS A 245 -16.54 -1.49 2.29
N PHE A 246 -16.58 -1.09 1.02
CA PHE A 246 -16.39 0.30 0.60
C PHE A 246 -17.11 0.61 -0.71
N THR A 247 -17.34 1.89 -0.98
CA THR A 247 -17.81 2.39 -2.27
C THR A 247 -16.66 3.07 -3.01
N PRO A 248 -16.22 2.55 -4.17
CA PRO A 248 -15.21 3.21 -4.98
C PRO A 248 -15.80 4.38 -5.79
N SER A 249 -15.01 5.44 -5.97
CA SER A 249 -15.34 6.56 -6.86
C SER A 249 -14.08 7.10 -7.53
N LYS A 250 -14.21 7.76 -8.68
CA LYS A 250 -13.08 8.50 -9.26
C LYS A 250 -12.71 9.67 -8.36
N GLY A 251 -11.41 9.92 -8.22
CA GLY A 251 -10.84 11.08 -7.55
C GLY A 251 -10.13 11.99 -8.53
N GLN A 252 -9.74 13.17 -8.05
CA GLN A 252 -8.81 14.04 -8.76
C GLN A 252 -7.39 13.56 -8.47
N ILE A 253 -6.56 13.50 -9.51
CA ILE A 253 -5.14 13.23 -9.34
C ILE A 253 -4.53 14.42 -8.59
N PRO A 254 -3.87 14.20 -7.44
CA PRO A 254 -3.09 15.26 -6.80
C PRO A 254 -2.01 15.77 -7.77
N GLU A 255 -1.45 16.96 -7.55
CA GLU A 255 -0.43 17.58 -8.43
C GLU A 255 0.90 16.79 -8.46
N LEU A 256 0.86 15.63 -9.10
CA LEU A 256 1.88 14.59 -9.14
C LEU A 256 2.01 14.10 -10.57
N GLN A 257 3.24 13.76 -10.94
CA GLN A 257 3.55 13.11 -12.21
C GLN A 257 4.19 11.74 -11.94
N LEU A 258 3.89 10.77 -12.79
CA LEU A 258 4.64 9.52 -12.82
C LEU A 258 6.12 9.83 -13.13
N ALA A 259 7.01 9.17 -12.41
CA ALA A 259 8.44 9.30 -12.61
C ALA A 259 8.98 8.03 -13.26
N GLU A 260 9.50 8.18 -14.48
CA GLU A 260 10.22 7.12 -15.21
C GLU A 260 11.74 7.30 -15.11
N HIS A 261 12.18 8.53 -14.86
CA HIS A 261 13.58 8.90 -14.73
C HIS A 261 13.78 9.95 -13.63
N GLY A 262 15.00 10.00 -13.11
CA GLY A 262 15.42 10.97 -12.11
C GLY A 262 14.93 10.63 -10.71
N GLN A 263 15.20 11.54 -9.78
CA GLN A 263 14.82 11.32 -8.39
C GLN A 263 13.29 11.19 -8.25
N ALA A 264 12.85 10.17 -7.52
CA ALA A 264 11.43 9.84 -7.38
C ALA A 264 11.12 9.24 -6.01
N VAL A 265 9.85 9.37 -5.59
CA VAL A 265 9.33 8.79 -4.36
C VAL A 265 8.45 7.59 -4.68
N ALA A 266 8.67 6.47 -4.00
CA ALA A 266 7.84 5.28 -4.10
C ALA A 266 6.51 5.50 -3.37
N LEU A 267 5.40 5.32 -4.09
CA LEU A 267 4.05 5.24 -3.53
C LEU A 267 3.52 3.80 -3.44
N SER A 268 4.30 2.80 -3.87
CA SER A 268 4.02 1.38 -3.64
C SER A 268 5.09 0.73 -2.76
N LEU A 269 4.82 -0.48 -2.29
CA LEU A 269 5.86 -1.36 -1.78
C LEU A 269 6.67 -1.90 -2.97
N VAL A 270 7.99 -1.84 -2.85
CA VAL A 270 8.88 -2.22 -3.95
C VAL A 270 9.79 -3.36 -3.56
N ASN A 271 9.73 -4.47 -4.28
CA ASN A 271 10.78 -5.48 -4.26
C ASN A 271 11.56 -5.35 -5.56
N PRO A 272 12.85 -4.97 -5.50
CA PRO A 272 13.63 -4.67 -6.71
C PRO A 272 13.69 -5.90 -7.63
N ALA A 273 13.57 -5.66 -8.94
CA ALA A 273 13.91 -6.66 -9.94
C ALA A 273 15.42 -6.89 -9.96
N PRO A 274 15.90 -8.07 -10.42
CA PRO A 274 17.33 -8.30 -10.60
C PRO A 274 18.02 -7.23 -11.47
N SER A 275 17.30 -6.68 -12.46
CA SER A 275 17.78 -5.60 -13.33
C SER A 275 18.01 -4.28 -12.60
N ASP A 276 17.27 -4.02 -11.52
CA ASP A 276 17.40 -2.79 -10.72
C ASP A 276 18.70 -2.79 -9.90
N CYS A 277 19.21 -3.96 -9.52
CA CYS A 277 20.32 -4.14 -8.58
C CYS A 277 21.72 -3.98 -9.22
N GLN A 278 21.95 -2.91 -10.00
CA GLN A 278 23.26 -2.58 -10.58
C GLN A 278 24.19 -1.93 -9.56
N THR A 279 25.51 -1.89 -9.80
CA THR A 279 26.45 -1.19 -8.89
C THR A 279 26.00 0.25 -8.64
N GLY A 280 25.95 0.68 -7.37
CA GLY A 280 25.59 2.05 -6.98
C GLY A 280 24.09 2.39 -7.03
N TRP A 281 23.19 1.46 -7.34
CA TRP A 281 21.74 1.72 -7.50
C TRP A 281 21.02 2.31 -6.27
N LEU A 282 21.63 2.25 -5.08
CA LEU A 282 21.12 2.85 -3.84
C LEU A 282 21.86 4.12 -3.43
N GLU A 283 22.87 4.56 -4.18
CA GLU A 283 23.60 5.79 -3.85
C GLU A 283 22.67 7.00 -3.88
N GLY A 284 22.72 7.82 -2.82
CA GLY A 284 21.84 8.98 -2.64
C GLY A 284 20.36 8.63 -2.44
N SER A 285 20.02 7.37 -2.18
CA SER A 285 18.65 6.94 -1.89
C SER A 285 18.40 6.96 -0.37
N ALA A 286 17.18 7.32 0.02
CA ALA A 286 16.74 7.28 1.42
C ALA A 286 15.49 6.41 1.52
N TYR A 287 15.58 5.31 2.28
CA TYR A 287 14.53 4.29 2.24
C TYR A 287 14.36 3.59 3.57
N LYS A 288 13.22 2.90 3.69
CA LYS A 288 12.93 1.99 4.80
C LYS A 288 12.61 0.61 4.25
N LEU A 289 13.19 -0.43 4.84
CA LEU A 289 12.84 -1.81 4.54
C LEU A 289 11.71 -2.29 5.45
N VAL A 290 10.76 -3.00 4.87
CA VAL A 290 9.67 -3.68 5.57
C VAL A 290 9.65 -5.15 5.19
N SER A 291 9.19 -5.99 6.12
CA SER A 291 8.97 -7.41 5.86
C SER A 291 7.48 -7.65 5.65
N ARG A 292 7.13 -8.28 4.53
CA ARG A 292 5.75 -8.62 4.19
C ARG A 292 5.59 -10.14 4.24
N GLY A 293 4.68 -10.61 5.08
CA GLY A 293 4.23 -12.00 5.18
C GLY A 293 2.73 -12.09 4.93
N GLY A 294 2.07 -13.10 5.50
CA GLY A 294 0.61 -13.22 5.47
C GLY A 294 0.19 -14.63 5.06
N TRP A 295 -1.12 -14.79 4.85
CA TRP A 295 -1.74 -16.09 4.61
C TRP A 295 -2.33 -16.17 3.21
N ILE A 296 -2.35 -17.36 2.64
CA ILE A 296 -3.08 -17.67 1.42
C ILE A 296 -4.56 -17.79 1.80
N GLY A 297 -5.42 -17.06 1.10
CA GLY A 297 -6.85 -17.02 1.41
C GLY A 297 -7.47 -18.40 1.35
N GLY A 298 -8.27 -18.75 2.36
CA GLY A 298 -9.02 -20.00 2.41
C GLY A 298 -8.22 -21.28 2.68
N SER A 299 -6.88 -21.24 2.77
CA SER A 299 -6.08 -22.45 2.98
C SER A 299 -5.45 -22.57 4.38
N GLY A 300 -5.37 -21.46 5.13
CA GLY A 300 -4.65 -21.45 6.41
C GLY A 300 -3.13 -21.65 6.26
N ILE A 301 -2.59 -21.51 5.04
CA ILE A 301 -1.16 -21.68 4.74
C ILE A 301 -0.46 -20.32 4.70
N ARG A 302 0.72 -20.22 5.33
CA ARG A 302 1.51 -18.98 5.36
C ARG A 302 2.32 -18.80 4.08
N LYS A 303 2.25 -17.62 3.47
CA LYS A 303 3.08 -17.23 2.32
C LYS A 303 4.53 -17.06 2.73
N GLN A 304 5.45 -17.28 1.78
CA GLN A 304 6.85 -16.92 2.00
C GLN A 304 6.98 -15.42 2.30
N ARG A 305 7.80 -15.09 3.30
CA ARG A 305 8.05 -13.70 3.71
C ARG A 305 9.09 -13.06 2.79
N VAL A 306 8.82 -11.83 2.37
CA VAL A 306 9.70 -11.07 1.48
C VAL A 306 10.03 -9.71 2.09
N ARG A 307 11.22 -9.17 1.79
CA ARG A 307 11.59 -7.79 2.15
C ARG A 307 11.27 -6.85 0.99
N MET A 308 10.77 -5.66 1.31
CA MET A 308 10.40 -4.64 0.33
C MET A 308 10.83 -3.26 0.85
N PHE A 309 11.06 -2.32 -0.06
CA PHE A 309 11.12 -0.91 0.27
C PHE A 309 9.72 -0.38 0.55
N ALA A 310 9.59 0.44 1.58
CA ALA A 310 8.33 1.02 2.01
C ALA A 310 7.95 2.25 1.17
N GLU A 311 6.67 2.60 1.20
CA GLU A 311 6.17 3.86 0.68
C GLU A 311 6.88 5.05 1.34
N GLY A 312 7.12 6.11 0.56
CA GLY A 312 7.96 7.24 0.95
C GLY A 312 9.45 7.04 0.68
N SER A 313 9.90 5.83 0.28
CA SER A 313 11.30 5.62 -0.11
C SER A 313 11.67 6.44 -1.34
N VAL A 314 12.80 7.12 -1.27
CA VAL A 314 13.31 8.03 -2.29
C VAL A 314 14.51 7.40 -2.96
N PHE A 315 14.51 7.39 -4.28
CA PHE A 315 15.59 6.85 -5.09
C PHE A 315 15.99 7.87 -6.15
N ASN A 316 17.26 7.86 -6.55
CA ASN A 316 17.77 8.72 -7.62
C ASN A 316 17.29 8.30 -9.01
N GLN A 317 16.82 7.06 -9.15
CA GLN A 317 16.11 6.55 -10.32
C GLN A 317 14.97 5.64 -9.84
N PRO A 318 13.79 5.66 -10.50
CA PRO A 318 12.71 4.75 -10.19
C PRO A 318 13.13 3.29 -10.39
N LEU A 319 12.77 2.43 -9.44
CA LEU A 319 12.99 1.00 -9.58
C LEU A 319 11.85 0.36 -10.36
N THR A 320 12.15 -0.64 -11.19
CA THR A 320 11.12 -1.42 -11.89
C THR A 320 10.27 -2.20 -10.89
N GLY A 321 10.95 -2.87 -9.97
CA GLY A 321 10.34 -3.86 -9.07
C GLY A 321 9.80 -5.08 -9.82
N ARG A 322 9.13 -6.00 -9.12
CA ARG A 322 8.63 -7.25 -9.73
C ARG A 322 7.42 -7.86 -9.04
N MET A 323 6.73 -8.76 -9.75
CA MET A 323 5.86 -9.75 -9.13
C MET A 323 6.72 -10.88 -8.55
N ILE A 324 6.49 -11.25 -7.29
CA ILE A 324 7.26 -12.29 -6.59
C ILE A 324 6.41 -13.53 -6.41
N ASP A 325 6.91 -14.67 -6.86
CA ASP A 325 6.36 -15.98 -6.52
C ASP A 325 6.65 -16.25 -5.03
N VAL A 326 5.60 -16.28 -4.21
CA VAL A 326 5.64 -16.52 -2.75
C VAL A 326 4.96 -17.83 -2.37
N SER A 327 4.85 -18.74 -3.35
CA SER A 327 4.30 -20.08 -3.17
C SER A 327 5.08 -20.87 -2.12
N VAL A 328 4.40 -21.77 -1.45
CA VAL A 328 5.04 -22.84 -0.66
C VAL A 328 4.89 -24.17 -1.39
N ASP A 329 5.67 -25.16 -0.99
CA ASP A 329 5.67 -26.48 -1.62
C ASP A 329 4.26 -27.09 -1.60
N HIS A 330 3.94 -27.85 -2.66
CA HIS A 330 2.69 -28.59 -2.82
C HIS A 330 1.40 -27.78 -2.97
N LEU A 331 1.48 -26.47 -3.28
CA LEU A 331 0.30 -25.71 -3.68
C LEU A 331 -0.17 -26.09 -5.09
N PRO A 332 -1.49 -26.20 -5.34
CA PRO A 332 -2.03 -26.51 -6.65
C PRO A 332 -1.88 -25.36 -7.66
N HIS A 333 -1.63 -24.15 -7.18
CA HIS A 333 -1.42 -22.96 -8.01
C HIS A 333 -0.36 -22.06 -7.38
N LYS A 334 0.32 -21.29 -8.24
CA LYS A 334 1.29 -20.28 -7.80
C LYS A 334 0.59 -19.12 -7.10
N VAL A 335 1.26 -18.58 -6.09
CA VAL A 335 0.81 -17.41 -5.34
C VAL A 335 1.81 -16.30 -5.55
N PHE A 336 1.32 -15.16 -6.03
CA PHE A 336 2.15 -14.01 -6.32
C PHE A 336 1.92 -12.89 -5.31
N ARG A 337 2.94 -12.05 -5.18
CA ARG A 337 2.89 -10.79 -4.45
C ARG A 337 3.36 -9.67 -5.35
N ASP A 338 2.62 -8.56 -5.37
CA ASP A 338 3.01 -7.38 -6.13
C ASP A 338 4.03 -6.55 -5.36
N GLY A 339 5.22 -6.40 -5.94
CA GLY A 339 6.28 -5.52 -5.47
C GLY A 339 6.79 -4.61 -6.59
N ARG A 340 5.95 -4.32 -7.59
CA ARG A 340 6.29 -3.43 -8.70
C ARG A 340 6.29 -1.97 -8.26
N GLY A 341 7.22 -1.19 -8.81
CA GLY A 341 7.44 0.20 -8.42
C GLY A 341 6.40 1.18 -8.98
N PHE A 342 5.70 1.90 -8.12
CA PHE A 342 4.86 3.05 -8.48
C PHE A 342 5.54 4.32 -7.98
N PHE A 343 6.21 5.04 -8.88
CA PHE A 343 7.07 6.17 -8.55
C PHE A 343 6.49 7.47 -9.06
N VAL A 344 6.56 8.52 -8.23
CA VAL A 344 6.07 9.85 -8.59
C VAL A 344 7.08 10.94 -8.22
N LYS A 345 6.91 12.09 -8.87
CA LYS A 345 7.55 13.37 -8.56
C LYS A 345 6.49 14.46 -8.46
N ALA A 346 6.86 15.65 -7.96
CA ALA A 346 5.98 16.80 -8.01
C ALA A 346 5.61 17.13 -9.47
N GLY A 347 4.32 17.43 -9.68
CA GLY A 347 3.78 17.77 -10.99
C GLY A 347 3.91 19.22 -11.39
#